data_AF-A0A923GAB6-F1
#
_entry.id   AF-A0A923GAB6-F1
#
_cell.length_a   1.000
_cell.length_b   1.000
_cell.length_c   1.000
_cell.angle_alpha   90.00
_cell.angle_beta   90.00
_cell.angle_gamma   90.00
#
_symmetry.space_group_name_H-M   'P 1'
#
loop_
_entity.id
_entity.type
_entity.pdbx_description
1 polymer ?
#
loop_
_entity_poly.entity_id
_entity_poly.type
_entity_poly.pdbx_seq_one_letter_code
_entity_poly.pdbx_strand_id
1 'polypeptide(L)' 'MKKLKELDAAATRYLSRYSRKQFFSIFVVITAINYWCAYNVEGYKSIWLAMIGGWFFGMTFAPFHAKKGQS' A
#
# COMPACT_ATOMS: atom_id res chain seq x y z
N MET A 1 -4.39 24.84 -4.20
CA MET A 1 -3.12 24.11 -4.47
C MET A 1 -2.17 23.97 -3.26
N LYS A 2 -2.07 24.94 -2.33
CA LYS A 2 -1.22 24.79 -1.12
C LYS A 2 -1.55 23.54 -0.28
N LYS A 3 -2.84 23.28 -0.03
CA LYS A 3 -3.29 22.12 0.78
C LYS A 3 -2.97 20.75 0.17
N LEU A 4 -3.03 20.63 -1.16
CA LEU A 4 -2.65 19.39 -1.86
C LEU A 4 -1.14 19.11 -1.74
N LYS A 5 -0.31 20.15 -1.81
CA LYS A 5 1.14 20.03 -1.62
C LYS A 5 1.51 19.65 -0.18
N GLU A 6 0.79 20.18 0.81
CA GLU A 6 0.95 19.79 2.23
C GLU A 6 0.62 18.31 2.45
N LEU A 7 -0.47 17.82 1.84
CA LEU A 7 -0.86 16.41 1.91
C LEU A 7 0.15 15.49 1.23
N ASP A 8 0.65 15.85 0.05
CA ASP A 8 1.65 15.06 -0.69
C ASP A 8 2.98 14.96 0.06
N ALA A 9 3.43 16.07 0.66
CA ALA A 9 4.61 16.10 1.52
C ALA A 9 4.42 15.25 2.79
N ALA A 10 3.25 15.31 3.42
CA ALA A 10 2.92 14.49 4.59
C ALA A 10 2.87 12.99 4.23
N ALA A 11 2.24 12.65 3.11
CA ALA A 11 2.17 11.27 2.60
C ALA A 11 3.57 10.73 2.29
N THR A 12 4.40 11.50 1.56
CA THR A 12 5.79 11.13 1.26
C THR A 12 6.60 10.92 2.53
N ARG A 13 6.44 11.79 3.54
CA ARG A 13 7.12 11.66 4.84
C ARG A 13 6.66 10.43 5.62
N TYR A 14 5.37 10.09 5.57
CA TYR A 14 4.85 8.91 6.22
C TYR A 14 5.31 7.62 5.52
N LEU A 15 5.24 7.59 4.20
CA LEU A 15 5.52 6.42 3.38
C LEU A 15 7.02 6.12 3.25
N SER A 16 7.88 7.13 3.31
CA SER A 16 9.34 6.96 3.33
C SER A 16 9.88 6.23 4.56
N ARG A 17 9.07 6.07 5.62
CA ARG A 17 9.42 5.25 6.80
C ARG A 17 9.33 3.75 6.53
N TYR A 18 8.58 3.35 5.50
CA TYR A 18 8.34 1.96 5.19
C TYR A 18 9.20 1.51 4.00
N SER A 19 9.73 0.30 4.10
CA SER A 19 10.49 -0.30 3.01
C SER A 19 9.56 -0.94 1.97
N ARG A 20 10.01 -1.01 0.72
CA ARG A 20 9.31 -1.75 -0.35
C ARG A 20 9.00 -3.20 0.05
N LYS A 21 9.92 -3.84 0.79
CA LYS A 21 9.74 -5.20 1.30
C LYS A 21 8.57 -5.31 2.28
N GLN A 22 8.33 -4.30 3.11
CA GLN A 22 7.18 -4.27 4.03
C GLN A 22 5.86 -4.15 3.28
N PHE A 23 5.79 -3.28 2.27
CA PHE A 23 4.60 -3.16 1.42
C PHE A 23 4.29 -4.48 0.69
N PHE A 24 5.32 -5.13 0.12
CA PHE A 24 5.17 -6.43 -0.51
C PHE A 24 4.71 -7.52 0.47
N SER A 25 5.29 -7.55 1.68
CA SER A 25 4.93 -8.52 2.72
C SER A 25 3.45 -8.37 3.12
N ILE A 26 2.98 -7.12 3.30
CA ILE A 26 1.57 -6.85 3.61
C ILE A 26 0.66 -7.28 2.45
N PHE A 27 1.05 -7.00 1.21
CA PHE A 27 0.32 -7.46 0.03
C PHE A 27 0.14 -8.98 0.02
N VAL A 28 1.21 -9.75 0.28
CA VAL A 28 1.16 -11.21 0.32
C VAL A 28 0.19 -11.70 1.40
N VAL A 29 0.26 -11.12 2.61
CA VAL A 29 -0.63 -11.48 3.72
C VAL A 29 -2.09 -11.19 3.38
N ILE A 30 -2.40 -10.00 2.85
CA ILE A 30 -3.77 -9.63 2.48
C ILE A 30 -4.29 -10.56 1.37
N THR A 31 -3.46 -10.88 0.39
CA THR A 31 -3.81 -11.80 -0.70
C THR A 31 -4.11 -13.19 -0.16
N ALA A 32 -3.29 -13.70 0.76
CA ALA A 32 -3.50 -15.01 1.39
C ALA A 32 -4.79 -15.05 2.21
N ILE A 33 -5.07 -14.01 3.00
CA ILE A 33 -6.33 -13.89 3.76
C ILE A 33 -7.53 -13.81 2.80
N ASN A 34 -7.43 -13.00 1.75
CA ASN A 34 -8.51 -12.84 0.79
C ASN A 34 -8.83 -14.17 0.07
N TYR A 35 -7.79 -14.91 -0.30
CA TYR A 35 -7.92 -16.24 -0.87
C TYR A 35 -8.54 -17.19 0.15
N TRP A 36 -8.03 -17.26 1.38
CA TRP A 36 -8.60 -18.10 2.44
C TRP A 36 -10.10 -17.86 2.64
N CYS A 37 -10.52 -16.60 2.72
CA CYS A 37 -11.93 -16.23 2.85
C CYS A 37 -12.77 -16.68 1.64
N ALA A 38 -12.25 -16.56 0.42
CA ALA A 38 -12.97 -16.98 -0.78
C ALA A 38 -13.28 -18.49 -0.83
N TYR A 39 -12.47 -19.33 -0.16
CA TYR A 39 -12.66 -20.78 -0.14
C TYR A 39 -13.37 -21.30 1.12
N ASN A 40 -13.27 -20.58 2.25
CA ASN A 40 -13.78 -21.06 3.54
C ASN A 40 -15.02 -20.30 4.04
N VAL A 41 -15.31 -19.12 3.48
CA VAL A 41 -16.46 -18.30 3.89
C VAL A 41 -17.49 -18.28 2.77
N GLU A 42 -18.61 -18.97 3.01
CA GLU A 42 -19.70 -19.04 2.05
C GLU A 42 -20.25 -17.62 1.75
N GLY A 43 -20.44 -17.31 0.47
CA GLY A 43 -20.91 -16.00 0.02
C GLY A 43 -19.87 -14.88 0.03
N TYR A 44 -18.61 -15.15 0.36
CA TYR A 44 -17.56 -14.12 0.37
C TYR A 44 -17.20 -13.63 -1.05
N LYS A 45 -17.45 -12.34 -1.31
CA LYS A 45 -17.06 -11.64 -2.56
C LYS A 45 -16.54 -10.22 -2.24
N SER A 46 -15.53 -10.12 -1.39
CA SER A 46 -14.99 -8.81 -1.02
C SER A 46 -14.04 -8.26 -2.09
N ILE A 47 -14.54 -7.31 -2.89
CA ILE A 47 -13.71 -6.52 -3.80
C ILE A 47 -12.77 -5.57 -3.04
N TRP A 48 -13.19 -5.10 -1.87
CA TRP A 48 -12.43 -4.15 -1.06
C TRP A 48 -11.09 -4.73 -0.57
N LEU A 49 -11.06 -6.00 -0.16
CA LEU A 49 -9.83 -6.64 0.30
C LEU A 49 -8.82 -6.80 -0.85
N ALA A 50 -9.31 -7.13 -2.05
CA ALA A 50 -8.49 -7.18 -3.26
C ALA A 50 -7.96 -5.79 -3.64
N MET A 51 -8.77 -4.74 -3.54
CA MET A 51 -8.35 -3.35 -3.80
C MET A 51 -7.25 -2.89 -2.82
N ILE A 52 -7.41 -3.18 -1.53
CA ILE A 52 -6.39 -2.86 -0.52
C ILE A 52 -5.09 -3.64 -0.82
N GLY A 53 -5.19 -4.93 -1.15
CA GLY A 53 -4.04 -5.72 -1.58
C GLY A 53 -3.34 -5.11 -2.79
N GLY A 54 -4.09 -4.76 -3.83
CA GLY A 54 -3.57 -4.10 -5.03
C GLY A 54 -2.89 -2.76 -4.75
N TRP A 55 -3.41 -1.98 -3.80
CA TRP A 55 -2.75 -0.76 -3.32
C TRP A 55 -1.38 -1.08 -2.72
N PHE A 56 -1.29 -1.98 -1.74
CA PHE A 56 -0.02 -2.39 -1.13
C PHE A 56 0.98 -2.96 -2.16
N PHE A 57 0.50 -3.70 -3.15
CA PHE A 57 1.33 -4.16 -4.25
C PHE A 57 1.90 -2.99 -5.06
N GLY A 58 1.07 -2.02 -5.45
CA GLY A 58 1.52 -0.81 -6.16
C GLY A 58 2.56 0.00 -5.38
N MET A 59 2.36 0.12 -4.07
CA MET A 59 3.31 0.82 -3.17
C MET A 59 4.68 0.13 -3.11
N THR A 60 4.78 -1.16 -3.46
CA THR A 60 6.08 -1.85 -3.56
C THR A 60 6.99 -1.22 -4.63
N PHE A 61 6.42 -0.64 -5.68
CA PHE A 61 7.16 -0.06 -6.80
C PHE A 61 7.25 1.46 -6.77
N ALA A 62 6.49 2.10 -5.88
CA ALA A 62 6.45 3.54 -5.81
C ALA A 62 7.80 4.12 -5.32
N PRO A 63 8.27 5.23 -5.94
CA PRO A 63 9.56 5.83 -5.63
C PRO A 63 9.48 6.69 -4.36
N PHE A 64 9.46 6.06 -3.17
CA PHE A 64 9.41 6.76 -1.87
C PHE A 64 10.76 7.30 -1.37
N HIS A 65 11.70 7.57 -2.26
CA HIS A 65 12.96 8.17 -1.84
C HIS A 65 12.74 9.66 -1.57
N ALA A 66 13.15 10.11 -0.38
CA ALA A 66 13.43 11.53 -0.17
C ALA A 66 14.37 11.99 -1.29
N LYS A 67 14.02 13.09 -1.99
CA LYS A 67 14.94 13.74 -2.92
C LYS A 67 16.24 14.03 -2.17
N LYS A 68 17.25 13.21 -2.40
CA LYS A 68 18.62 13.44 -1.94
C LYS A 68 19.19 14.53 -2.86
N GLY A 69 18.95 15.80 -2.55
CA GLY A 69 19.42 16.89 -3.41
C GLY A 69 18.78 18.27 -3.24
N GLN A 70 18.44 18.69 -2.01
CA GLN A 70 18.29 20.12 -1.70
C GLN A 70 18.91 20.35 -0.32
N SER A 71 20.24 20.33 -0.29
CA SER A 71 21.05 20.99 0.74
C SER A 71 21.59 22.28 0.15
#